data_AF-A0A1I2DPF5-F1
#
_entry.id   AF-A0A1I2DPF5-F1
#
_cell.length_a   1.000
_cell.length_b   1.000
_cell.length_c   1.000
_cell.angle_alpha   90.00
_cell.angle_beta   90.00
_cell.angle_gamma   90.00
#
_symmetry.space_group_name_H-M   'P 1'
#
loop_
_entity.id
_entity.type
_entity.pdbx_description
1 polymer ?
#
loop_
_entity_poly.entity_id
_entity_poly.type
_entity_poly.pdbx_seq_one_letter_code
_entity_poly.pdbx_strand_id
1 'polypeptide(L)'
;MNKIKWYWQVAVIWLDLGATLLQFKQPQEAIKYLSQFCQLAPNSYDCSNNMGVAYFQLGDYEKASQFFEQAFQMMPSKQIINNLLAAYSQTGNQEKLAYYKKMLQSAQNPKQ
;
A
#
# COMPACT_ATOMS: atom_id res chain seq x y z
N MET A 1 -10.66 18.20 -26.90
CA MET A 1 -9.91 18.22 -25.62
C MET A 1 -10.57 17.27 -24.61
N ASN A 2 -9.76 16.50 -23.89
CA ASN A 2 -10.04 15.96 -22.54
C ASN A 2 -10.71 14.60 -22.25
N LYS A 3 -10.71 13.60 -23.15
CA LYS A 3 -11.01 12.22 -22.70
C LYS A 3 -10.04 11.75 -21.59
N ILE A 4 -8.75 12.09 -21.73
CA ILE A 4 -7.70 11.76 -20.74
C ILE A 4 -7.99 12.39 -19.36
N LYS A 5 -8.47 13.64 -19.32
CA LYS A 5 -8.85 14.32 -18.06
C LYS A 5 -10.03 13.64 -17.36
N TRP A 6 -11.02 13.18 -18.13
CA TRP A 6 -12.17 12.42 -17.59
C TRP A 6 -11.74 11.07 -17.01
N TYR A 7 -10.88 10.33 -17.71
CA TYR A 7 -10.37 9.05 -17.19
C TYR A 7 -9.62 9.22 -15.86
N TRP A 8 -8.82 10.27 -15.74
CA TRP A 8 -8.14 10.57 -14.48
C TRP A 8 -9.08 10.97 -13.35
N GLN A 9 -10.14 11.75 -13.62
CA GLN A 9 -11.13 12.09 -12.60
C GLN A 9 -11.88 10.85 -12.10
N VAL A 10 -12.29 9.96 -13.00
CA VAL A 10 -12.92 8.69 -12.64
C VAL A 10 -11.96 7.79 -11.87
N ALA A 11 -10.68 7.78 -12.24
CA ALA A 11 -9.64 7.04 -11.52
C ALA A 11 -9.55 7.47 -10.05
N VAL A 12 -9.49 8.79 -9.79
CA VAL A 12 -9.42 9.32 -8.43
C VAL A 12 -10.66 8.96 -7.61
N ILE A 13 -11.85 8.94 -8.21
CA ILE A 13 -13.07 8.49 -7.52
C ILE A 13 -12.96 7.03 -7.09
N TRP A 14 -12.43 6.14 -7.93
CA TRP A 14 -12.20 4.74 -7.54
C TRP A 14 -11.18 4.60 -6.41
N LEU A 15 -10.14 5.43 -6.41
CA LEU A 15 -9.16 5.47 -5.35
C LEU A 15 -9.79 5.89 -4.01
N ASP A 16 -10.52 7.01 -4.01
CA ASP A 16 -11.16 7.57 -2.82
C ASP A 16 -12.21 6.62 -2.24
N LEU A 17 -13.01 6.00 -3.11
CA LEU A 17 -14.00 5.00 -2.72
C LEU A 17 -13.33 3.76 -2.13
N GLY A 18 -12.27 3.26 -2.77
CA GLY A 18 -11.46 2.16 -2.26
C GLY A 18 -10.89 2.45 -0.87
N ALA A 19 -10.29 3.63 -0.68
CA ALA A 19 -9.75 4.06 0.60
C ALA A 19 -10.84 4.18 1.68
N THR A 20 -12.01 4.71 1.33
CA THR A 20 -13.15 4.82 2.24
C THR A 20 -13.66 3.45 2.67
N LEU A 21 -13.80 2.50 1.73
CA LEU A 21 -14.20 1.13 2.05
C LEU A 21 -13.22 0.44 3.01
N LEU A 22 -11.92 0.72 2.90
CA LEU A 22 -10.92 0.24 3.85
C LEU A 22 -11.10 0.82 5.26
N GLN A 23 -11.54 2.08 5.38
CA GLN A 23 -11.88 2.67 6.68
C GLN A 23 -13.09 1.95 7.32
N PHE A 24 -14.07 1.57 6.50
CA PHE A 24 -15.25 0.81 6.92
C PHE A 24 -15.01 -0.71 7.04
N LYS A 25 -13.75 -1.18 6.98
CA LYS A 25 -13.40 -2.61 7.09
C LYS A 25 -14.08 -3.49 6.04
N GLN A 26 -14.25 -2.97 4.83
CA GLN A 26 -14.79 -3.70 3.66
C GLN A 26 -13.70 -3.93 2.61
N PRO A 27 -12.63 -4.69 2.92
CA PRO A 27 -11.46 -4.80 2.05
C PRO A 27 -11.74 -5.52 0.72
N GLN A 28 -12.70 -6.44 0.69
CA GLN A 28 -13.08 -7.17 -0.53
C GLN A 28 -13.67 -6.22 -1.58
N GLU A 29 -14.54 -5.32 -1.14
CA GLU A 29 -15.16 -4.32 -2.02
C GLU A 29 -14.14 -3.24 -2.40
N ALA A 30 -13.28 -2.83 -1.46
CA ALA A 30 -12.18 -1.91 -1.73
C ALA A 30 -11.29 -2.41 -2.87
N ILE A 31 -10.89 -3.68 -2.87
CA ILE A 31 -10.05 -4.28 -3.93
C ILE A 31 -10.69 -4.13 -5.31
N LYS A 32 -12.01 -4.22 -5.44
CA LYS A 32 -12.68 -4.08 -6.75
C LYS A 32 -12.43 -2.70 -7.34
N TYR A 33 -12.65 -1.64 -6.55
CA TYR A 33 -12.44 -0.26 -7.02
C TYR A 33 -10.97 0.09 -7.15
N LEU A 34 -10.14 -0.34 -6.20
CA LEU A 34 -8.68 -0.15 -6.27
C LEU A 34 -8.09 -0.82 -7.51
N SER A 35 -8.59 -2.00 -7.90
CA SER A 35 -8.15 -2.68 -9.13
C SER A 35 -8.45 -1.85 -10.38
N GLN A 36 -9.60 -1.17 -10.45
CA GLN A 36 -9.92 -0.27 -11.56
C GLN A 36 -8.96 0.93 -11.60
N PHE A 37 -8.64 1.51 -10.43
CA PHE A 37 -7.64 2.58 -10.33
C PHE A 37 -6.24 2.08 -10.76
N CYS A 38 -5.81 0.93 -10.27
CA CYS A 38 -4.52 0.32 -10.58
C CYS A 38 -4.38 -0.01 -12.07
N GLN A 39 -5.46 -0.30 -12.80
CA GLN A 39 -5.38 -0.49 -14.26
C GLN A 39 -5.01 0.81 -15.00
N LEU A 40 -5.45 1.96 -14.49
CA LEU A 40 -5.14 3.28 -15.06
C LEU A 40 -3.79 3.83 -14.56
N ALA A 41 -3.42 3.50 -13.32
CA ALA A 41 -2.21 3.96 -12.66
C ALA A 41 -1.45 2.79 -11.98
N PRO A 42 -0.93 1.83 -12.76
CA PRO A 42 -0.34 0.58 -12.24
C PRO A 42 0.92 0.80 -11.40
N ASN A 43 1.65 1.89 -11.66
CA ASN A 43 2.88 2.25 -10.97
C ASN A 43 2.65 3.44 -10.03
N SER A 44 1.52 3.46 -9.33
CA SER A 44 1.22 4.52 -8.36
C SER A 44 1.39 4.02 -6.92
N TYR A 45 1.93 4.90 -6.08
CA TYR A 45 2.06 4.67 -4.65
C TYR A 45 0.71 4.33 -4.02
N ASP A 46 -0.33 5.10 -4.36
CA ASP A 46 -1.66 4.94 -3.76
C ASP A 46 -2.33 3.60 -4.10
N CYS A 47 -2.17 3.13 -5.35
CA CYS A 47 -2.60 1.80 -5.75
C CYS A 47 -1.93 0.74 -4.86
N SER A 48 -0.60 0.75 -4.80
CA SER A 48 0.16 -0.27 -4.07
C SER A 48 -0.11 -0.20 -2.56
N ASN A 49 -0.11 0.99 -1.97
CA ASN A 49 -0.37 1.14 -0.54
C ASN A 49 -1.80 0.69 -0.17
N ASN A 50 -2.82 1.11 -0.90
CA ASN A 50 -4.20 0.76 -0.57
C ASN A 50 -4.51 -0.72 -0.84
N MET A 51 -3.94 -1.32 -1.89
CA MET A 51 -4.00 -2.77 -2.10
C MET A 51 -3.32 -3.53 -0.97
N GLY A 52 -2.16 -3.07 -0.50
CA GLY A 52 -1.47 -3.64 0.66
C GLY A 52 -2.33 -3.58 1.93
N VAL A 53 -2.96 -2.43 2.21
CA VAL A 53 -3.90 -2.29 3.34
C VAL A 53 -5.09 -3.23 3.19
N ALA A 54 -5.65 -3.38 1.99
CA ALA A 54 -6.78 -4.27 1.74
C ALA A 54 -6.44 -5.73 2.05
N TYR A 55 -5.34 -6.23 1.50
CA TYR A 55 -4.89 -7.60 1.78
C TYR A 55 -4.50 -7.80 3.24
N PHE A 56 -3.93 -6.79 3.89
CA PHE A 56 -3.64 -6.86 5.33
C PHE A 56 -4.93 -7.01 6.15
N GLN A 57 -5.98 -6.25 5.83
CA GLN A 57 -7.28 -6.38 6.50
C GLN A 57 -7.97 -7.73 6.22
N LEU A 58 -7.64 -8.39 5.10
CA LEU A 58 -8.10 -9.75 4.79
C LEU A 58 -7.29 -10.86 5.49
N GLY A 59 -6.17 -10.52 6.11
CA GLY A 59 -5.25 -11.50 6.70
C GLY A 59 -4.32 -12.17 5.67
N ASP A 60 -4.31 -11.73 4.41
CA ASP A 60 -3.36 -12.18 3.39
C ASP A 60 -2.08 -11.34 3.52
N TYR A 61 -1.31 -11.64 4.56
CA TYR A 61 -0.14 -10.84 4.94
C TYR A 61 1.01 -10.97 3.93
N GLU A 62 1.12 -12.11 3.25
CA GLU A 62 2.04 -12.31 2.14
C GLU A 62 1.76 -11.32 1.02
N LYS A 63 0.54 -11.25 0.47
CA LYS A 63 0.21 -10.26 -0.56
C LYS A 63 0.31 -8.83 -0.05
N ALA A 64 -0.12 -8.58 1.19
CA ALA A 64 0.00 -7.27 1.79
C ALA A 64 1.45 -6.79 1.76
N SER A 65 2.40 -7.65 2.16
CA SER A 65 3.82 -7.34 2.17
C SER A 65 4.34 -7.01 0.76
N GLN A 66 3.96 -7.79 -0.26
CA GLN A 66 4.37 -7.55 -1.65
C GLN A 66 3.92 -6.17 -2.15
N PHE A 67 2.66 -5.82 -1.92
CA PHE A 67 2.12 -4.50 -2.30
C PHE A 67 2.76 -3.37 -1.50
N PHE A 68 3.02 -3.56 -0.21
CA PHE A 68 3.74 -2.56 0.56
C PHE A 68 5.21 -2.41 0.12
N GLU A 69 5.87 -3.47 -0.36
CA GLU A 69 7.22 -3.38 -0.91
C GLU A 69 7.23 -2.56 -2.21
N GLN A 70 6.21 -2.73 -3.06
CA GLN A 70 6.02 -1.91 -4.25
C GLN A 70 5.82 -0.43 -3.87
N ALA A 71 4.94 -0.15 -2.89
CA ALA A 71 4.75 1.21 -2.38
C ALA A 71 6.06 1.81 -1.82
N PHE A 72 6.84 1.00 -1.11
CA PHE A 72 8.13 1.41 -0.55
C PHE A 72 9.16 1.75 -1.63
N GLN A 73 9.24 0.96 -2.71
CA GLN A 73 10.15 1.23 -3.83
C GLN A 73 9.86 2.57 -4.51
N MET A 74 8.59 2.97 -4.56
CA MET A 74 8.18 4.26 -5.13
C MET A 74 8.42 5.42 -4.18
N MET A 75 7.93 5.30 -2.95
CA MET A 75 8.06 6.34 -1.92
C MET A 75 8.37 5.71 -0.56
N PRO A 76 9.66 5.58 -0.22
CA PRO A 76 10.07 5.15 1.11
C PRO A 76 9.53 6.11 2.17
N SER A 77 8.80 5.59 3.14
CA SER A 77 8.29 6.39 4.27
C SER A 77 8.24 5.57 5.55
N LYS A 78 8.29 6.27 6.69
CA LYS A 78 8.11 5.65 8.00
C LYS A 78 6.79 4.86 8.08
N GLN A 79 5.73 5.39 7.47
CA GLN A 79 4.43 4.73 7.46
C GLN A 79 4.47 3.40 6.70
N ILE A 80 5.06 3.37 5.50
CA ILE A 80 5.18 2.13 4.73
C ILE A 80 6.09 1.12 5.42
N ILE A 81 7.20 1.57 6.02
CA ILE A 81 8.06 0.68 6.80
C ILE A 81 7.28 0.05 7.97
N ASN A 82 6.44 0.81 8.67
CA ASN A 82 5.59 0.26 9.72
C ASN A 82 4.58 -0.77 9.18
N ASN A 83 3.97 -0.50 8.02
CA ASN A 83 3.06 -1.44 7.36
C ASN A 83 3.77 -2.75 6.98
N LEU A 84 4.99 -2.66 6.44
CA LEU A 84 5.84 -3.82 6.12
C LEU A 84 6.21 -4.62 7.36
N LEU A 85 6.61 -3.95 8.43
CA LEU A 85 6.90 -4.60 9.71
C LEU A 85 5.69 -5.31 10.28
N ALA A 86 4.51 -4.70 10.20
CA ALA A 86 3.26 -5.33 10.62
C ALA A 86 2.96 -6.58 9.78
N ALA A 87 3.07 -6.51 8.46
CA ALA A 87 2.83 -7.63 7.57
C ALA A 87 3.84 -8.78 7.81
N TYR A 88 5.15 -8.50 7.82
CA TYR A 88 6.16 -9.53 8.04
C TYR A 88 6.17 -10.11 9.45
N SER A 89 5.64 -9.38 10.44
CA SER A 89 5.42 -9.94 11.78
C SER A 89 4.38 -11.06 11.75
N GLN A 90 3.40 -10.99 10.85
CA GLN A 90 2.35 -12.01 10.73
C GLN A 90 2.81 -13.19 9.89
N THR A 91 3.61 -12.96 8.84
CA THR A 91 4.18 -14.06 8.03
C THR A 91 5.36 -14.77 8.70
N GLY A 92 5.89 -14.22 9.80
CA GLY A 92 7.05 -14.76 10.51
C GLY A 92 8.39 -14.57 9.78
N ASN A 93 8.46 -13.71 8.76
CA ASN A 93 9.68 -13.48 7.98
C ASN A 93 10.69 -12.63 8.76
N GLN A 94 11.55 -13.31 9.54
CA GLN A 94 12.53 -12.67 10.42
C GLN A 94 13.58 -11.85 9.68
N GLU A 95 13.97 -12.28 8.47
CA GLU A 95 14.95 -11.57 7.65
C GLU A 95 14.43 -10.18 7.26
N LYS A 96 13.22 -10.13 6.69
CA LYS A 96 12.58 -8.87 6.29
C LYS A 96 12.26 -7.99 7.50
N LEU A 97 11.84 -8.58 8.62
CA LEU A 97 11.65 -7.85 9.88
C LEU A 97 12.93 -7.16 10.34
N ALA A 98 14.06 -7.87 10.38
CA ALA A 98 15.34 -7.31 10.79
C ALA A 98 15.78 -6.19 9.84
N TYR A 99 15.62 -6.40 8.54
CA TYR A 99 15.93 -5.42 7.51
C TYR A 99 15.15 -4.11 7.70
N TYR A 100 13.82 -4.17 7.76
CA TYR A 100 12.98 -2.97 7.89
C TYR A 100 13.09 -2.29 9.27
N LYS A 101 13.39 -3.03 10.34
CA LYS A 101 13.70 -2.45 11.65
C LYS A 101 14.97 -1.60 11.61
N LYS A 102 16.03 -2.09 10.96
CA LYS A 102 17.27 -1.33 10.79
C LYS A 102 17.05 -0.06 9.96
N MET A 103 16.27 -0.15 8.88
CA MET A 103 15.88 1.01 8.07
C MET A 103 15.15 2.05 8.91
N LEU A 104 14.17 1.62 9.71
CA LEU A 104 13.41 2.51 10.60
C LEU A 104 14.30 3.22 11.64
N GLN A 105 15.25 2.50 12.25
CA GLN A 105 16.19 3.04 13.22
C GLN A 105 17.15 4.06 12.58
N SER A 106 17.66 3.77 11.39
CA SER A 106 18.55 4.71 10.67
C SER A 106 17.84 6.01 10.30
N ALA A 107 16.54 5.96 10.03
CA ALA A 107 15.73 7.15 9.78
C ALA A 107 15.47 7.99 11.04
N GLN A 108 15.53 7.39 12.24
CA GLN A 108 15.35 8.09 13.52
C GLN A 108 16.65 8.71 14.05
N ASN A 109 17.80 8.16 13.64
CA ASN A 109 19.12 8.64 13.98
C ASN A 109 19.85 9.08 12.70
N PRO A 110 19.43 10.17 12.03
CA PRO A 110 20.24 10.76 10.98
C PRO A 110 21.58 11.11 11.64
N LYS A 111 22.65 10.52 11.12
CA LYS A 111 24.01 10.66 11.67
C LYS A 111 24.28 12.11 12.06
N GLN A 112 24.77 12.30 13.29
CA GLN A 112 25.34 13.57 13.76
C GLN A 112 26.43 14.06 12.80
#